data_AF-A0A7Y2DV62-F1
#
_entry.id   AF-A0A7Y2DV62-F1
#
_cell.length_a   1.000
_cell.length_b   1.000
_cell.length_c   1.000
_cell.angle_alpha   90.00
_cell.angle_beta   90.00
_cell.angle_gamma   90.00
#
_symmetry.space_group_name_H-M   'P 1'
#
loop_
_entity.id
_entity.type
_entity.pdbx_description
1 polymer ?
#
loop_
_entity_poly.entity_id
_entity_poly.type
_entity_poly.pdbx_seq_one_letter_code
_entity_poly.pdbx_strand_id
1 'polypeptide(L)' 'SSDSASFKSKKIPALGLHGLTGKWREYLHTHRDQVENVNIASVYYGYQFAINILARIEASSCDAFRK' A
#
# COMPACT_ATOMS: atom_id res chain seq x y z
N SER A 1 -8.16 9.94 2.64
CA SER A 1 -7.29 9.93 3.83
C SER A 1 -6.75 8.52 4.01
N SER A 2 -5.52 8.33 4.47
CA SER A 2 -4.96 7.00 4.81
C SER A 2 -4.73 6.91 6.32
N ASP A 3 -4.74 5.71 6.89
CA ASP A 3 -4.56 5.52 8.34
C ASP A 3 -3.19 6.03 8.82
N SER A 4 -2.18 5.96 7.94
CA SER A 4 -0.83 6.49 8.15
C SER A 4 -0.74 8.02 8.20
N ALA A 5 -1.83 8.75 7.94
CA ALA A 5 -1.83 10.21 8.04
C ALA A 5 -1.48 10.69 9.46
N SER A 6 -1.93 9.95 10.48
CA SER A 6 -1.63 10.25 11.89
C SER A 6 -0.13 10.16 12.21
N PHE A 7 0.61 9.27 11.53
CA PHE A 7 2.05 9.06 11.75
C PHE A 7 2.89 10.28 11.37
N LYS A 8 2.45 11.03 10.34
CA LYS A 8 3.12 12.26 9.92
C LYS A 8 3.17 13.29 11.05
N SER A 9 2.09 13.43 11.82
CA SER A 9 2.03 14.35 12.97
C SER A 9 3.03 14.01 14.08
N LYS A 10 3.47 12.74 14.13
CA LYS A 10 4.45 12.22 15.10
C LYS A 10 5.85 12.05 14.50
N LYS A 11 6.08 12.53 13.28
CA LYS A 11 7.35 12.36 12.54
C LYS A 11 7.77 10.90 12.40
N ILE A 12 6.80 9.99 12.34
CA ILE A 12 7.05 8.57 12.06
C ILE A 12 7.01 8.39 10.53
N PRO A 13 8.11 7.93 9.89
CA PRO A 13 8.10 7.64 8.47
C PRO A 13 7.06 6.58 8.13
N ALA A 14 6.32 6.79 7.03
CA ALA A 14 5.30 5.86 6.58
C ALA A 14 5.34 5.73 5.05
N LEU A 15 5.27 4.48 4.58
CA LEU A 15 5.16 4.15 3.17
C LEU A 15 3.76 3.57 2.91
N GLY A 16 3.01 4.19 2.00
CA GLY A 16 1.71 3.68 1.56
C GLY A 16 1.85 2.87 0.29
N LEU A 17 1.24 1.67 0.27
CA LEU A 17 1.08 0.85 -0.93
C LEU A 17 -0.39 0.82 -1.30
N HIS A 18 -0.74 1.04 -2.57
CA HIS A 18 -2.12 0.92 -3.04
C HIS A 18 -2.19 0.23 -4.41
N GLY A 19 -3.23 -0.59 -4.58
CA GLY A 19 -3.56 -1.25 -5.86
C GLY A 19 -4.66 -0.55 -6.65
N LEU A 20 -5.06 0.66 -6.26
CA LEU A 20 -6.14 1.39 -6.93
C LEU A 20 -5.79 1.67 -8.40
N THR A 21 -6.62 1.15 -9.31
CA THR A 21 -6.51 1.41 -10.74
C THR A 21 -7.15 2.76 -11.09
N GLY A 22 -6.96 3.25 -12.32
CA GLY A 22 -7.63 4.47 -12.79
C GLY A 22 -9.17 4.43 -12.72
N LYS A 23 -9.75 3.22 -12.62
CA LYS A 23 -11.19 2.99 -12.52
C LYS A 23 -11.69 2.83 -11.08
N TRP A 24 -10.87 3.09 -10.06
CA TRP A 24 -11.22 2.81 -8.66
C TRP A 24 -12.57 3.40 -8.22
N ARG A 25 -12.96 4.56 -8.75
CA ARG A 25 -14.24 5.23 -8.43
C ARG A 25 -15.46 4.45 -8.88
N GLU A 26 -15.33 3.59 -9.87
CA GLU A 26 -16.42 2.73 -10.35
C GLU A 26 -16.70 1.56 -9.40
N TYR A 27 -15.73 1.22 -8.54
CA TYR A 27 -15.78 0.06 -7.65
C TYR A 27 -15.95 0.49 -6.19
N LEU A 28 -15.11 1.42 -5.72
CA LEU A 28 -15.04 1.79 -4.31
C LEU A 28 -16.39 2.28 -3.77
N HIS A 29 -16.84 1.66 -2.68
CA HIS A 29 -18.12 1.97 -2.02
C HIS A 29 -19.35 1.81 -2.92
N THR A 30 -19.27 0.96 -3.95
CA THR A 30 -20.41 0.60 -4.79
C THR A 30 -20.72 -0.89 -4.66
N HIS A 31 -21.85 -1.33 -5.23
CA HIS A 31 -22.17 -2.75 -5.33
C HIS A 31 -21.19 -3.56 -6.19
N ARG A 32 -20.30 -2.89 -6.95
CA ARG A 32 -19.29 -3.56 -7.79
C ARG A 32 -18.03 -3.95 -7.02
N ASP A 33 -17.90 -3.56 -5.75
CA ASP A 33 -16.81 -4.00 -4.88
C ASP A 33 -17.02 -5.47 -4.47
N GLN A 34 -16.77 -6.38 -5.41
CA GLN A 34 -17.04 -7.81 -5.32
C GLN A 34 -15.83 -8.59 -5.85
N VAL A 35 -15.71 -9.85 -5.42
CA VAL A 35 -14.53 -10.69 -5.70
C VAL A 35 -14.30 -10.89 -7.20
N GLU A 36 -15.36 -11.00 -7.99
CA GLU A 36 -15.31 -11.15 -9.44
C GLU A 36 -14.65 -9.97 -10.16
N ASN A 37 -14.61 -8.78 -9.54
CA ASN A 37 -13.97 -7.59 -10.08
C ASN A 37 -12.50 -7.44 -9.63
N VAL A 38 -11.99 -8.38 -8.84
CA VAL A 38 -10.61 -8.38 -8.37
C VAL A 38 -9.70 -8.99 -9.43
N ASN A 39 -8.68 -8.24 -9.85
CA ASN A 39 -7.59 -8.78 -10.65
C ASN A 39 -6.60 -9.55 -9.75
N ILE A 40 -6.78 -10.87 -9.68
CA ILE A 40 -5.96 -11.76 -8.84
C ILE A 40 -4.46 -11.68 -9.17
N ALA A 41 -4.09 -11.53 -10.45
CA ALA A 41 -2.69 -11.39 -10.83
C ALA A 41 -2.07 -10.11 -10.22
N SER A 42 -2.79 -8.99 -10.26
CA SER A 42 -2.35 -7.75 -9.62
C SER A 42 -2.21 -7.88 -8.10
N VAL A 43 -3.09 -8.64 -7.44
CA VAL A 43 -2.98 -8.93 -5.99
C VAL A 43 -1.70 -9.70 -5.71
N TYR A 44 -1.41 -10.75 -6.48
CA TYR A 44 -0.19 -11.54 -6.33
C TYR A 44 1.08 -10.70 -6.55
N TYR A 45 1.12 -9.87 -7.60
CA TYR A 45 2.25 -8.98 -7.83
C TYR A 45 2.41 -7.92 -6.74
N GLY A 46 1.30 -7.37 -6.24
CA GLY A 46 1.30 -6.42 -5.12
C GLY A 46 1.86 -7.04 -3.84
N TYR A 47 1.50 -8.29 -3.55
CA TYR A 47 2.03 -9.05 -2.42
C TYR A 47 3.54 -9.28 -2.55
N GLN A 48 4.01 -9.77 -3.69
CA GLN A 48 5.44 -9.96 -3.96
C GLN A 48 6.21 -8.64 -3.82
N PHE A 49 5.68 -7.56 -4.37
CA PHE A 49 6.27 -6.23 -4.24
C PHE A 49 6.35 -5.78 -2.77
N ALA A 50 5.26 -5.93 -2.00
CA ALA A 50 5.22 -5.55 -0.60
C ALA A 50 6.27 -6.31 0.24
N ILE A 51 6.43 -7.62 0.02
CA ILE A 51 7.46 -8.43 0.68
C ILE A 51 8.86 -7.93 0.35
N ASN A 52 9.14 -7.66 -0.92
CA ASN A 52 10.45 -7.16 -1.33
C ASN A 52 10.77 -5.80 -0.71
N ILE A 53 9.77 -4.93 -0.58
CA ILE A 53 9.93 -3.64 0.10
C ILE A 53 10.18 -3.82 1.60
N LEU A 54 9.42 -4.69 2.26
CA LEU A 54 9.62 -5.00 3.69
C LEU A 54 11.02 -5.53 3.94
N ALA A 55 11.48 -6.51 3.16
CA ALA A 55 12.83 -7.07 3.29
C ALA A 55 13.93 -6.01 3.14
N ARG A 56 13.74 -5.04 2.22
CA ARG A 56 14.68 -3.91 2.06
C ARG A 56 14.68 -2.99 3.27
N ILE A 57 13.52 -2.71 3.85
CA ILE A 57 13.39 -1.87 5.05
C ILE A 57 14.06 -2.57 6.24
N GLU A 58 13.83 -3.87 6.43
CA GLU A 58 14.45 -4.66 7.50
C GLU A 58 15.97 -4.75 7.38
N ALA A 59 16.49 -4.83 6.14
CA ALA A 59 17.93 -4.85 5.88
C ALA A 59 18.60 -3.47 5.95
N SER A 60 17.83 -2.38 6.10
CA SER A 60 18.36 -1.02 6.15
C SER A 60 18.80 -0.64 7.55
N SER A 61 19.76 0.29 7.67
CA SER A 61 20.13 0.86 8.96
C SER A 61 18.99 1.72 9.53
N CYS A 62 18.94 1.86 10.87
CA CYS A 62 17.94 2.70 11.54
C CYS A 62 17.93 4.17 11.06
N ASP A 63 19.06 4.65 10.53
CA ASP A 63 19.21 6.02 10.05
C ASP A 63 18.85 6.18 8.56
N ALA A 64 18.63 5.09 7.83
CA ALA A 64 18.37 5.12 6.38
C ALA A 64 17.11 5.92 5.99
N PHE A 65 16.18 6.12 6.93
CA PHE A 65 14.90 6.80 6.70
C PHE A 65 14.70 8.05 7.57
N ARG A 66 15.72 8.45 8.34
CA ARG A 66 15.71 9.71 9.08
C ARG A 66 16.13 10.82 8.12
N LYS A 67 15.30 11.86 8.00
CA LYS A 67 15.68 13.14 7.37
C LYS A 67 15.96 14.16 8.44
#